data_AF-A0A535QNG1-F1
#
_entry.id   AF-A0A535QNG1-F1
#
_cell.length_a   1.000
_cell.length_b   1.000
_cell.length_c   1.000
_cell.angle_alpha   90.00
_cell.angle_beta   90.00
_cell.angle_gamma   90.00
#
_symmetry.space_group_name_H-M   'P 1'
#
loop_
_entity.id
_entity.type
_entity.pdbx_description
1 polymer ?
#
loop_
_entity_poly.entity_id
_entity_poly.type
_entity_poly.pdbx_seq_one_letter_code
_entity_poly.pdbx_strand_id
1 'polypeptide(L)' 'MAQRCAICGKGPQYGHHVSHSKVHTKRRFMPNLHKARV' A
#
# COMPACT_ATOMS: atom_id res chain seq x y z
N MET A 1 1.54 -6.40 -13.91
CA MET A 1 2.66 -6.29 -12.94
C MET A 1 2.08 -6.01 -11.55
N ALA A 2 2.37 -6.85 -10.55
CA ALA A 2 2.04 -6.52 -9.18
C ALA A 2 2.76 -5.21 -8.83
N GLN A 3 2.08 -4.23 -8.23
CA GLN A 3 2.69 -2.97 -7.79
C GLN A 3 3.70 -3.23 -6.66
N ARG A 4 4.85 -3.79 -7.04
CA ARG A 4 5.96 -4.12 -6.16
C ARG A 4 7.18 -3.34 -6.62
N CYS A 5 7.91 -2.79 -5.65
CA CYS A 5 9.21 -2.18 -5.88
C CYS A 5 10.17 -3.22 -6.45
N ALA A 6 10.79 -2.96 -7.61
CA ALA A 6 11.75 -3.88 -8.22
C ALA A 6 13.06 -4.00 -7.40
N ILE A 7 13.45 -2.93 -6.72
CA ILE A 7 14.68 -2.86 -5.92
C ILE A 7 14.46 -3.40 -4.50
N CYS A 8 13.36 -2.97 -3.89
CA CYS A 8 13.10 -3.11 -2.46
C CYS A 8 11.98 -4.11 -2.13
N GLY A 9 11.35 -4.74 -3.12
CA GLY A 9 10.32 -5.76 -2.95
C GLY A 9 8.99 -5.28 -2.32
N LYS A 10 8.92 -4.03 -1.82
CA LYS A 10 7.75 -3.43 -1.17
C LYS A 10 6.51 -3.59 -2.04
N GLY A 11 5.50 -4.25 -1.52
CA GLY A 11 4.22 -4.51 -2.20
C GLY A 11 3.03 -3.85 -1.50
N PRO A 12 1.82 -4.02 -2.07
CA PRO A 12 0.61 -3.52 -1.47
C PRO A 12 0.26 -4.30 -0.20
N GLN A 13 -0.12 -3.59 0.86
CA GLN A 13 -0.58 -4.17 2.11
C GLN A 13 -2.09 -4.00 2.26
N TYR A 14 -2.70 -4.80 3.12
CA TYR A 14 -4.13 -4.78 3.41
C TYR A 14 -4.36 -4.43 4.87
N GLY A 15 -5.37 -3.63 5.17
CA GLY A 15 -5.79 -3.33 6.53
C GLY A 15 -7.09 -2.55 6.56
N HIS A 16 -7.29 -1.78 7.63
CA HIS A 16 -8.52 -1.04 7.86
C HIS A 16 -8.24 0.43 8.16
N HIS A 17 -9.11 1.32 7.70
CA HIS A 17 -9.21 2.67 8.23
C HIS A 17 -10.17 2.62 9.44
N VAL A 18 -9.72 3.15 10.57
CA VAL A 18 -10.46 3.12 11.83
C VAL A 18 -10.92 4.54 12.14
N SER A 19 -12.24 4.76 12.21
CA SER A 19 -12.78 6.06 12.60
C SER A 19 -12.66 6.29 14.11
N HIS A 20 -12.95 7.51 14.57
CA HIS A 20 -13.02 7.82 16.00
C HIS A 20 -14.02 6.93 16.75
N SER A 21 -15.11 6.54 16.08
CA SER A 21 -16.13 5.60 16.57
C SER A 21 -15.73 4.12 16.39
N LYS A 22 -14.47 3.81 16.07
CA LYS A 22 -13.93 2.47 15.83
C LYS A 22 -14.64 1.70 14.71
N VAL A 23 -15.15 2.40 13.70
CA VAL A 23 -15.67 1.74 12.50
C VAL A 23 -14.50 1.38 11.59
N HIS A 24 -14.38 0.09 11.28
CA HIS A 24 -13.31 -0.45 10.45
C HIS A 24 -13.78 -0.57 8.99
N THR A 25 -13.20 0.22 8.08
CA THR A 25 -13.43 0.07 6.64
C THR A 25 -12.21 -0.54 5.95
N LYS A 26 -12.41 -1.53 5.08
CA LYS A 26 -11.31 -2.21 4.37
C LYS A 26 -10.55 -1.21 3.49
N ARG A 27 -9.22 -1.19 3.61
CA ARG A 27 -8.34 -0.33 2.80
C ARG A 27 -7.12 -1.11 2.33
N ARG A 28 -6.71 -0.82 1.09
CA ARG A 28 -5.44 -1.25 0.53
C ARG A 28 -4.41 -0.13 0.64
N PHE A 29 -3.25 -0.43 1.22
CA PHE A 29 -2.11 0.48 1.29
C PHE A 29 -1.19 0.21 0.09
N MET A 30 -1.20 1.13 -0.86
CA MET A 30 -0.36 1.03 -2.06
C MET A 30 1.01 1.66 -1.77
N PRO A 31 2.13 1.01 -2.16
CA PRO A 31 3.44 1.63 -2.07
C PRO A 31 3.54 2.80 -3.04
N ASN A 32 4.17 3.90 -2.61
CA ASN A 32 4.42 5.06 -3.45
C ASN A 32 5.59 4.78 -4.42
N LEU A 33 5.35 3.99 -5.46
CA LEU A 33 6.35 3.58 -6.44
C LEU A 33 6.52 4.68 -7.50
N HIS A 34 7.71 5.27 -7.54
CA HIS A 34 8.12 6.20 -8.59
C HIS A 34 9.01 5.48 -9.60
N LYS A 35 8.84 5.79 -10.89
CA LYS A 35 9.70 5.27 -11.95
C LYS A 35 11.05 5.99 -11.87
N ALA A 36 12.03 5.37 -11.23
CA ALA A 36 13.42 5.79 -11.34
C ALA A 36 14.05 5.15 -12.60
N ARG A 37 14.83 5.92 -13.36
CA ARG A 37 15.78 5.33 -14.31
C ARG A 37 16.94 4.79 -13.48
N VAL A 38 17.12 3.47 -13.52
CA VAL A 38 18.30 2.79 -12.99
C VAL A 38 19.12 2.36 -14.18
#